data_AF-A0A662UD06-F1
#
_entry.id   AF-A0A662UD06-F1
#
_cell.length_a   1.000
_cell.length_b   1.000
_cell.length_c   1.000
_cell.angle_alpha   90.00
_cell.angle_beta   90.00
_cell.angle_gamma   90.00
#
_symmetry.space_group_name_H-M   'P 1'
#
loop_
_entity.id
_entity.type
_entity.pdbx_description
1 polymer ?
#
loop_
_entity_poly.entity_id
_entity_poly.type
_entity_poly.pdbx_seq_one_letter_code
_entity_poly.pdbx_strand_id
1 'polypeptide(L)'
;MKVNILKEATKYFVKPATVPFPAVQPHFPKKFRGPPRYDPETCIGCGACAHVCPSDAITITIKDGKKILEVWFGKCTFCARCEEACPVDSIKLMEIYGTPSPNKFDFISRVEHDMVKCRICGKYFATVKHVEWIIKNVREKMGETVSISELKNYLMTCPECRHKVENVPSFRKLLMRVLVKEVK
;
A
#
# COMPACT_ATOMS: atom_id res chain seq x y z
N MET A 1 -0.57 18.84 58.48
CA MET A 1 -0.78 18.07 57.24
C MET A 1 -2.18 17.45 57.31
N LYS A 2 -3.06 17.67 56.32
CA LYS A 2 -4.48 17.27 56.42
C LYS A 2 -4.59 15.75 56.62
N VAL A 3 -5.29 15.29 57.67
CA VAL A 3 -5.46 13.86 58.06
C VAL A 3 -5.94 12.99 56.88
N ASN A 4 -6.70 13.56 55.95
CA ASN A 4 -7.17 12.87 54.74
C ASN A 4 -6.03 12.48 53.78
N ILE A 5 -4.95 13.25 53.72
CA ILE A 5 -3.78 12.94 52.87
C ILE A 5 -3.03 11.72 53.43
N LEU A 6 -2.91 11.60 54.75
CA LEU A 6 -2.30 10.42 55.38
C LEU A 6 -3.12 9.16 55.12
N LYS A 7 -4.46 9.23 55.25
CA LYS A 7 -5.35 8.10 54.91
C LYS A 7 -5.23 7.67 53.46
N GLU A 8 -5.09 8.62 52.54
CA GLU A 8 -4.90 8.30 51.12
C GLU A 8 -3.50 7.72 50.85
N ALA A 9 -2.45 8.31 51.46
CA ALA A 9 -1.08 7.81 51.37
C ALA A 9 -0.97 6.36 51.85
N THR A 10 -1.72 5.97 52.89
CA THR A 10 -1.68 4.59 53.38
C THR A 10 -2.15 3.55 52.36
N LYS A 11 -3.00 3.93 51.40
CA LYS A 11 -3.47 3.02 50.33
C LYS A 11 -2.36 2.68 49.32
N TYR A 12 -1.32 3.51 49.21
CA TYR A 12 -0.23 3.34 48.24
C TYR A 12 0.95 2.51 48.77
N PHE A 13 0.92 2.05 50.02
CA PHE A 13 1.90 1.07 50.55
C PHE A 13 1.64 -0.38 50.10
N VAL A 14 0.60 -0.60 49.28
CA VAL A 14 0.36 -1.89 48.59
C VAL A 14 1.27 -2.06 47.37
N LYS A 15 1.08 -3.15 46.60
CA LYS A 15 1.90 -3.48 45.42
C LYS A 15 2.06 -2.27 44.47
N PRO A 16 3.27 -2.04 43.93
CA PRO A 16 3.52 -0.92 43.04
C PRO A 16 2.77 -1.08 41.72
N ALA A 17 2.30 0.03 41.14
CA ALA A 17 1.61 0.07 39.86
C ALA A 17 2.54 -0.13 38.64
N THR A 18 3.85 -0.30 38.87
CA THR A 18 4.89 -0.44 37.84
C THR A 18 4.98 -1.86 37.31
N VAL A 19 5.32 -2.00 36.03
CA VAL A 19 5.73 -3.26 35.42
C VAL A 19 7.25 -3.31 35.26
N PRO A 20 7.92 -4.43 35.56
CA PRO A 20 9.37 -4.52 35.44
C PRO A 20 9.80 -4.70 33.97
N PHE A 21 10.04 -3.60 33.27
CA PHE A 21 10.64 -3.61 31.92
C PHE A 21 12.17 -3.77 32.01
N PRO A 22 12.83 -4.60 31.18
CA PRO A 22 12.31 -5.40 30.05
C PRO A 22 11.90 -6.84 30.42
N ALA A 23 11.98 -7.24 31.69
CA ALA A 23 11.68 -8.60 32.13
C ALA A 23 10.22 -9.02 31.83
N VAL A 24 9.28 -8.08 31.90
CA VAL A 24 7.88 -8.26 31.52
C VAL A 24 7.53 -7.21 30.47
N GLN A 25 7.04 -7.67 29.31
CA GLN A 25 6.55 -6.78 28.27
C GLN A 25 5.20 -6.17 28.65
N PRO A 26 4.95 -4.89 28.31
CA PRO A 26 3.64 -4.30 28.50
C PRO A 26 2.59 -5.00 27.63
N HIS A 27 1.34 -5.01 28.09
CA HIS A 27 0.23 -5.55 27.31
C HIS A 27 -0.11 -4.60 26.14
N PHE A 28 -0.04 -5.11 24.91
CA PHE A 28 -0.48 -4.40 23.73
C PHE A 28 -1.86 -4.90 23.28
N PRO A 29 -2.77 -3.99 22.86
CA PRO A 29 -4.04 -4.40 22.28
C PRO A 29 -3.82 -5.10 20.93
N LYS A 30 -4.80 -5.93 20.53
CA LYS A 30 -4.86 -6.50 19.17
C LYS A 30 -4.91 -5.36 18.15
N LYS A 31 -4.26 -5.52 16.98
CA LYS A 31 -4.12 -4.48 15.94
C LYS A 31 -3.30 -3.27 16.40
N PHE A 32 -2.27 -3.51 17.21
CA PHE A 32 -1.28 -2.48 17.52
C PHE A 32 -0.62 -1.96 16.25
N ARG A 33 -0.47 -0.63 16.15
CA ARG A 33 0.02 0.05 14.95
C ARG A 33 1.51 0.33 15.06
N GLY A 34 2.33 -0.59 14.56
CA GLY A 34 3.78 -0.42 14.44
C GLY A 34 4.23 -0.07 13.01
N PRO A 35 5.53 -0.20 12.71
CA PRO A 35 6.11 0.12 11.41
C PRO A 35 5.36 -0.53 10.23
N PRO A 36 5.00 0.25 9.21
CA PRO A 36 4.40 -0.31 7.99
C PRO A 36 5.42 -1.18 7.26
N ARG A 37 4.98 -2.35 6.80
CA ARG A 37 5.78 -3.29 6.01
C ARG A 37 5.02 -3.71 4.78
N TYR A 38 5.71 -3.71 3.64
CA TYR A 38 5.19 -4.29 2.41
C TYR A 38 5.41 -5.80 2.41
N ASP A 39 4.43 -6.52 1.87
CA ASP A 39 4.58 -7.86 1.31
C ASP A 39 4.98 -7.72 -0.18
N PRO A 40 6.23 -8.05 -0.55
CA PRO A 40 6.70 -7.94 -1.93
C PRO A 40 5.99 -8.86 -2.92
N GLU A 41 5.41 -9.97 -2.45
CA GLU A 41 4.77 -10.97 -3.29
C GLU A 41 3.42 -10.45 -3.79
N THR A 42 2.62 -9.88 -2.89
CA THR A 42 1.27 -9.37 -3.19
C THR A 42 1.26 -7.93 -3.69
N CYS A 43 2.28 -7.13 -3.36
CA CYS A 43 2.32 -5.73 -3.80
C CYS A 43 2.34 -5.64 -5.33
N ILE A 44 1.43 -4.82 -5.88
CA ILE A 44 1.31 -4.58 -7.32
C ILE A 44 1.98 -3.27 -7.76
N GLY A 45 2.52 -2.48 -6.82
CA GLY A 45 3.17 -1.20 -7.12
C GLY A 45 2.23 -0.12 -7.67
N CYS A 46 0.93 -0.15 -7.33
CA CYS A 46 -0.04 0.84 -7.81
C CYS A 46 0.28 2.26 -7.28
N GLY A 47 0.75 2.38 -6.04
CA GLY A 47 1.10 3.66 -5.41
C GLY A 47 -0.04 4.34 -4.64
N ALA A 48 -1.19 3.67 -4.46
CA ALA A 48 -2.30 4.20 -3.68
C ALA A 48 -1.89 4.57 -2.25
N CYS A 49 -1.05 3.75 -1.61
CA CYS A 49 -0.50 4.00 -0.27
C CYS A 49 0.28 5.32 -0.18
N ALA A 50 1.05 5.68 -1.22
CA ALA A 50 1.79 6.93 -1.26
C ALA A 50 0.85 8.13 -1.35
N HIS A 51 -0.17 8.04 -2.20
CA HIS A 51 -1.14 9.11 -2.41
C HIS A 51 -1.95 9.46 -1.15
N VAL A 52 -2.22 8.48 -0.28
CA VAL A 52 -3.00 8.71 0.96
C VAL A 52 -2.13 9.04 2.17
N CYS A 53 -0.80 9.05 2.05
CA CYS A 53 0.10 9.25 3.17
C CYS A 53 0.11 10.73 3.61
N PRO A 54 -0.37 11.08 4.81
CA PRO A 54 -0.47 12.47 5.23
C PRO A 54 0.89 13.09 5.62
N SER A 55 1.92 12.27 5.82
CA SER A 55 3.25 12.71 6.25
C SER A 55 4.32 12.54 5.18
N ASP A 56 3.93 12.20 3.94
CA ASP A 56 4.84 11.91 2.82
C ASP A 56 5.96 10.91 3.19
N ALA A 57 5.64 9.98 4.11
CA ALA A 57 6.56 8.93 4.53
C ALA A 57 6.77 7.86 3.46
N ILE A 58 5.88 7.79 2.45
CA ILE A 58 5.97 6.85 1.35
C ILE A 58 6.30 7.62 0.07
N THR A 59 7.39 7.23 -0.58
CA THR A 59 7.84 7.83 -1.84
C THR A 59 7.82 6.81 -2.98
N ILE A 60 7.69 7.32 -4.21
CA ILE A 60 7.71 6.51 -5.43
C ILE A 60 8.78 7.08 -6.34
N THR A 61 9.74 6.24 -6.73
CA THR A 61 10.79 6.59 -7.69
C THR A 61 10.74 5.64 -8.88
N ILE A 62 11.00 6.15 -10.09
CA ILE A 62 11.14 5.32 -11.29
C ILE A 62 12.60 5.40 -11.74
N LYS A 63 13.27 4.25 -11.82
CA LYS A 63 14.67 4.15 -12.23
C LYS A 63 14.89 2.85 -13.00
N ASP A 64 15.61 2.92 -14.13
CA ASP A 64 16.02 1.76 -14.92
C ASP A 64 14.85 0.81 -15.31
N GLY A 65 13.68 1.37 -15.60
CA GLY A 65 12.48 0.58 -15.93
C GLY A 65 11.82 -0.13 -14.75
N LYS A 66 12.22 0.21 -13.52
CA LYS A 66 11.62 -0.26 -12.27
C LYS A 66 10.91 0.88 -11.55
N LYS A 67 9.78 0.56 -10.93
CA LYS A 67 9.07 1.41 -9.99
C LYS A 67 9.43 0.96 -8.57
N ILE A 68 10.04 1.85 -7.80
CA ILE A 68 10.49 1.63 -6.44
C ILE A 68 9.53 2.36 -5.51
N LEU A 69 8.89 1.62 -4.60
CA LEU A 69 8.10 2.20 -3.52
C LEU A 69 8.91 2.08 -2.24
N GLU A 70 9.11 3.19 -1.56
CA GLU A 70 9.90 3.27 -0.34
C GLU A 70 9.04 3.85 0.78
N VAL A 71 8.99 3.18 1.93
CA VAL A 71 8.41 3.71 3.16
C VAL A 71 9.50 4.01 4.17
N TRP A 72 9.59 5.26 4.59
CA TRP A 72 10.46 5.71 5.66
C TRP A 72 9.65 5.86 6.95
N PHE A 73 9.64 4.82 7.78
CA PHE A 73 8.81 4.80 8.97
C PHE A 73 9.31 5.70 10.11
N GLY A 74 10.51 6.27 9.99
CA GLY A 74 10.98 7.38 10.84
C GLY A 74 10.23 8.70 10.61
N LYS A 75 9.52 8.85 9.47
CA LYS A 75 8.62 9.99 9.16
C LYS A 75 7.13 9.62 9.30
N CYS A 76 6.83 8.36 9.60
CA CYS A 76 5.46 7.86 9.61
C CYS A 76 4.74 8.27 10.89
N THR A 77 3.47 8.64 10.77
CA THR A 77 2.58 8.94 11.90
C THR A 77 1.77 7.73 12.39
N PHE A 78 1.99 6.55 11.79
CA PHE A 78 1.33 5.29 12.14
C PHE A 78 -0.21 5.36 12.07
N CYS A 79 -0.76 6.17 11.14
CA CYS A 79 -2.20 6.41 11.02
C CYS A 79 -3.00 5.28 10.34
N ALA A 80 -2.34 4.28 9.76
CA ALA A 80 -2.91 3.13 9.04
C ALA A 80 -3.66 3.40 7.71
N ARG A 81 -3.70 4.65 7.22
CA ARG A 81 -4.33 4.98 5.92
C ARG A 81 -3.76 4.20 4.74
N CYS A 82 -2.47 3.91 4.75
CA CYS A 82 -1.82 3.14 3.68
C CYS A 82 -2.28 1.68 3.63
N GLU A 83 -2.56 1.07 4.80
CA GLU A 83 -3.10 -0.28 4.91
C GLU A 83 -4.54 -0.31 4.38
N GLU A 84 -5.38 0.64 4.80
CA GLU A 84 -6.78 0.75 4.35
C GLU A 84 -6.92 1.04 2.84
N ALA A 85 -6.00 1.83 2.27
CA ALA A 85 -6.06 2.19 0.85
C ALA A 85 -5.49 1.12 -0.09
N CYS A 86 -4.87 0.05 0.45
CA CYS A 86 -4.25 -0.96 -0.39
C CYS A 86 -5.31 -1.89 -1.01
N PRO A 87 -5.42 -1.95 -2.35
CA PRO A 87 -6.45 -2.79 -2.98
C PRO A 87 -6.17 -4.29 -2.89
N VAL A 88 -4.97 -4.68 -2.42
CA VAL A 88 -4.48 -6.06 -2.36
C VAL A 88 -3.91 -6.41 -0.99
N ASP A 89 -4.16 -5.57 0.03
CA ASP A 89 -3.69 -5.77 1.41
C ASP A 89 -2.18 -6.04 1.57
N SER A 90 -1.37 -5.49 0.66
CA SER A 90 0.08 -5.75 0.58
C SER A 90 0.93 -4.88 1.50
N ILE A 91 0.37 -3.88 2.17
CA ILE A 91 1.07 -3.07 3.16
C ILE A 91 0.28 -3.14 4.46
N LYS A 92 0.95 -3.51 5.56
CA LYS A 92 0.32 -3.66 6.87
C LYS A 92 1.15 -3.02 7.96
N LEU A 93 0.50 -2.49 8.99
CA LEU A 93 1.18 -2.05 10.18
C LEU A 93 1.50 -3.27 11.05
N MET A 94 2.78 -3.45 11.33
CA MET A 94 3.26 -4.59 12.13
C MET A 94 2.85 -4.42 13.60
N GLU A 95 2.45 -5.50 14.27
CA GLU A 95 2.19 -5.49 15.71
C GLU A 95 3.49 -5.59 16.53
N ILE A 96 4.46 -4.73 16.22
CA ILE A 96 5.76 -4.68 16.91
C ILE A 96 5.96 -3.30 17.55
N TYR A 97 6.53 -3.30 18.75
CA TYR A 97 6.91 -2.10 19.48
C TYR A 97 8.42 -2.03 19.66
N GLY A 98 8.96 -0.81 19.75
CA GLY A 98 10.34 -0.59 20.14
C GLY A 98 11.35 -1.11 19.12
N THR A 99 11.40 -0.48 17.95
CA THR A 99 12.45 -0.70 16.94
C THR A 99 13.47 0.46 16.94
N PRO A 100 14.26 0.67 18.02
CA PRO A 100 15.29 1.68 17.99
C PRO A 100 16.41 1.25 17.04
N SER A 101 16.96 2.21 16.30
CA SER A 101 18.22 2.02 15.57
C SER A 101 19.06 3.30 15.70
N PRO A 102 20.40 3.18 15.82
CA PRO A 102 21.30 4.33 15.75
C PRO A 102 21.37 4.96 14.35
N ASN A 103 20.95 4.24 13.31
CA ASN A 103 21.03 4.70 11.93
C ASN A 103 19.63 5.02 11.38
N LYS A 104 19.43 6.27 10.95
CA LYS A 104 18.16 6.76 10.38
C LYS A 104 17.71 5.98 9.14
N PHE A 105 18.64 5.38 8.39
CA PHE A 105 18.36 4.64 7.16
C PHE A 105 17.83 3.23 7.42
N ASP A 106 17.97 2.69 8.63
CA ASP A 106 17.39 1.39 9.01
C ASP A 106 15.86 1.48 9.08
N PHE A 107 15.31 2.70 9.11
CA PHE A 107 13.87 2.95 9.10
C PHE A 107 13.25 2.95 7.70
N ILE A 108 13.98 2.48 6.70
CA ILE A 108 13.55 2.45 5.31
C ILE A 108 13.23 1.02 4.90
N SER A 109 12.02 0.81 4.39
CA SER A 109 11.62 -0.43 3.72
C SER A 109 11.23 -0.11 2.28
N ARG A 110 11.68 -0.91 1.33
CA ARG A 110 11.41 -0.69 -0.10
C ARG A 110 10.97 -1.97 -0.81
N VAL A 111 10.14 -1.78 -1.83
CA VAL A 111 9.77 -2.82 -2.80
C VAL A 111 9.96 -2.30 -4.21
N GLU A 112 10.38 -3.19 -5.10
CA GLU A 112 10.66 -2.86 -6.50
C GLU A 112 9.76 -3.68 -7.42
N HIS A 113 9.29 -3.05 -8.49
CA HIS A 113 8.46 -3.70 -9.49
C HIS A 113 8.91 -3.34 -10.89
N ASP A 114 9.02 -4.34 -11.76
CA ASP A 114 9.30 -4.13 -13.17
C ASP A 114 8.14 -3.41 -13.85
N MET A 115 8.48 -2.50 -14.77
CA MET A 115 7.51 -1.71 -15.50
C MET A 115 7.33 -2.21 -16.93
N VAL A 116 6.09 -2.12 -17.42
CA VAL A 116 5.77 -2.36 -18.81
C VAL A 116 5.99 -1.11 -19.64
N LYS A 117 6.42 -1.32 -20.90
CA LYS A 117 6.50 -0.28 -21.92
C LYS A 117 5.20 -0.21 -22.71
N CYS A 118 4.81 1.00 -23.09
CA CYS A 118 3.69 1.22 -23.99
C CYS A 118 3.99 0.62 -25.37
N ARG A 119 3.05 -0.15 -25.93
CA ARG A 119 3.20 -0.73 -27.28
C ARG A 119 3.31 0.29 -28.42
N ILE A 120 2.84 1.52 -28.20
CA ILE A 120 2.78 2.59 -29.21
C ILE A 120 3.99 3.50 -29.10
N CYS A 121 4.26 4.06 -27.92
CA CYS A 121 5.32 5.06 -27.73
C CYS A 121 6.58 4.54 -27.00
N GLY A 122 6.57 3.31 -26.51
CA GLY A 122 7.71 2.72 -25.80
C GLY A 122 7.96 3.24 -24.37
N LYS A 123 7.24 4.27 -23.90
CA LYS A 123 7.39 4.83 -22.54
C LYS A 123 6.95 3.82 -21.46
N TYR A 124 7.65 3.80 -20.33
CA TYR A 124 7.20 3.10 -19.12
C TYR A 124 6.01 3.83 -18.50
N PHE A 125 4.96 3.09 -18.09
CA PHE A 125 3.75 3.74 -17.54
C PHE A 125 3.05 2.97 -16.41
N ALA A 126 3.21 1.66 -16.32
CA ALA A 126 2.60 0.83 -15.28
C ALA A 126 3.54 -0.31 -14.88
N THR A 127 3.30 -0.93 -13.73
CA THR A 127 4.02 -2.14 -13.29
C THR A 127 3.41 -3.39 -13.95
N VAL A 128 4.23 -4.41 -14.16
CA VAL A 128 3.79 -5.70 -14.71
C VAL A 128 2.68 -6.30 -13.84
N LYS A 129 2.92 -6.39 -12.52
CA LYS A 129 1.95 -6.92 -11.54
C LYS A 129 0.61 -6.17 -11.55
N HIS A 130 0.62 -4.85 -11.74
CA HIS A 130 -0.63 -4.08 -11.81
C HIS A 130 -1.43 -4.41 -13.07
N VAL A 131 -0.77 -4.54 -14.22
CA VAL A 131 -1.44 -4.94 -15.47
C VAL A 131 -2.02 -6.35 -15.35
N GLU A 132 -1.27 -7.29 -14.81
CA GLU A 132 -1.72 -8.66 -14.56
C GLU A 132 -2.90 -8.72 -13.60
N TRP A 133 -2.84 -7.93 -12.51
CA TRP A 133 -3.93 -7.81 -11.56
C TRP A 133 -5.22 -7.29 -12.23
N ILE A 134 -5.14 -6.28 -13.10
CA ILE A 134 -6.31 -5.79 -13.85
C ILE A 134 -6.86 -6.89 -14.76
N ILE A 135 -6.01 -7.59 -15.51
CA ILE A 135 -6.45 -8.68 -16.40
C ILE A 135 -7.20 -9.76 -15.61
N LYS A 136 -6.65 -10.16 -14.46
CA LYS A 136 -7.27 -11.15 -13.57
C LYS A 136 -8.67 -10.70 -13.12
N ASN A 137 -8.78 -9.49 -12.57
CA ASN A 137 -10.05 -8.97 -12.07
C ASN A 137 -11.10 -8.77 -13.16
N VAL A 138 -10.69 -8.30 -14.34
CA VAL A 138 -11.61 -8.14 -15.48
C VAL A 138 -12.11 -9.51 -15.95
N ARG A 139 -11.23 -10.52 -16.01
CA ARG A 139 -11.61 -11.88 -16.40
C ARG A 139 -12.58 -12.53 -15.41
N GLU A 140 -12.34 -12.38 -14.12
CA GLU A 140 -13.21 -12.91 -13.07
C GLU A 140 -14.61 -12.28 -13.12
N LYS A 141 -14.70 -10.98 -13.43
CA LYS A 141 -15.99 -10.27 -13.52
C LYS A 141 -16.73 -10.44 -14.85
N MET A 142 -16.02 -10.56 -15.98
CA MET A 142 -16.63 -10.53 -17.32
C MET A 142 -16.63 -11.88 -18.07
N GLY A 143 -16.01 -12.90 -17.49
CA GLY A 143 -15.89 -14.23 -18.10
C GLY A 143 -15.18 -14.22 -19.46
N GLU A 144 -15.60 -15.07 -20.38
CA GLU A 144 -15.03 -15.20 -21.74
C GLU A 144 -15.52 -14.13 -22.74
N THR A 145 -16.34 -13.17 -22.29
CA THR A 145 -16.93 -12.13 -23.16
C THR A 145 -15.86 -11.24 -23.81
N VAL A 146 -14.71 -11.08 -23.15
CA VAL A 146 -13.64 -10.19 -23.58
C VAL A 146 -12.46 -11.02 -24.08
N SER A 147 -12.06 -10.80 -25.34
CA SER A 147 -10.85 -11.41 -25.88
C SER A 147 -9.62 -10.94 -25.08
N ILE A 148 -8.87 -11.90 -24.53
CA ILE A 148 -7.66 -11.64 -23.73
C ILE A 148 -6.63 -10.85 -24.55
N SER A 149 -6.55 -11.09 -25.86
CA SER A 149 -5.60 -10.38 -26.74
C SER A 149 -5.97 -8.90 -26.92
N GLU A 150 -7.26 -8.59 -27.09
CA GLU A 150 -7.75 -7.19 -27.17
C GLU A 150 -7.52 -6.45 -25.84
N LEU A 151 -7.82 -7.10 -24.70
CA LEU A 151 -7.63 -6.53 -23.38
C LEU A 151 -6.15 -6.28 -23.07
N LYS A 152 -5.27 -7.23 -23.39
CA LYS A 152 -3.82 -7.07 -23.23
C LYS A 152 -3.30 -5.92 -24.08
N ASN A 153 -3.76 -5.79 -25.32
CA ASN A 153 -3.41 -4.67 -26.19
C ASN A 153 -3.82 -3.30 -25.61
N TYR A 154 -5.04 -3.21 -25.05
CA TYR A 154 -5.50 -2.02 -24.34
C TYR A 154 -4.63 -1.73 -23.13
N LEU A 155 -4.44 -2.71 -22.25
CA LEU A 155 -3.72 -2.53 -20.99
C LEU A 155 -2.24 -2.23 -21.18
N MET A 156 -1.61 -2.73 -22.26
CA MET A 156 -0.23 -2.45 -22.65
C MET A 156 -0.06 -1.12 -23.41
N THR A 157 -1.11 -0.30 -23.52
CA THR A 157 -1.03 1.06 -24.07
C THR A 157 -1.12 2.07 -22.93
N CYS A 158 -0.25 3.08 -22.89
CA CYS A 158 -0.28 4.09 -21.82
C CYS A 158 -1.49 5.03 -21.95
N PRO A 159 -1.90 5.72 -20.86
CA PRO A 159 -3.06 6.63 -20.87
C PRO A 159 -2.99 7.71 -21.96
N GLU A 160 -1.81 8.31 -22.18
CA GLU A 160 -1.59 9.32 -23.22
C GLU A 160 -1.94 8.78 -24.62
N CYS A 161 -1.43 7.59 -24.95
CA CYS A 161 -1.67 6.99 -26.26
C CYS A 161 -3.12 6.49 -26.43
N ARG A 162 -3.80 6.08 -25.34
CA ARG A 162 -5.21 5.66 -25.38
C ARG A 162 -6.15 6.81 -25.73
N HIS A 163 -5.81 8.04 -25.37
CA HIS A 163 -6.66 9.21 -25.60
C HIS A 163 -6.40 9.91 -26.94
N LYS A 164 -5.38 9.50 -27.71
CA LYS A 164 -5.15 10.06 -29.05
C LYS A 164 -6.29 9.68 -30.00
N VAL A 165 -6.79 10.67 -30.75
CA VAL A 165 -7.94 10.54 -31.67
C VAL A 165 -7.80 9.34 -32.61
N GLU A 166 -6.61 9.11 -33.15
CA GLU A 166 -6.28 7.97 -34.02
C GLU A 166 -6.55 6.59 -33.39
N ASN A 167 -6.44 6.46 -32.07
CA ASN A 167 -6.60 5.20 -31.34
C ASN A 167 -8.00 5.04 -30.71
N VAL A 168 -8.77 6.13 -30.58
CA VAL A 168 -10.09 6.14 -29.91
C VAL A 168 -11.07 5.10 -30.47
N PRO A 169 -11.26 4.94 -31.80
CA PRO A 169 -12.23 3.99 -32.33
C PRO A 169 -11.99 2.54 -31.86
N SER A 170 -10.72 2.14 -31.81
CA SER A 170 -10.31 0.78 -31.41
C SER A 170 -10.63 0.50 -29.94
N PHE A 171 -10.35 1.48 -29.06
CA PHE A 171 -10.53 1.33 -27.62
C PHE A 171 -11.96 1.60 -27.17
N ARG A 172 -12.68 2.54 -27.81
CA ARG A 172 -14.10 2.79 -27.56
C ARG A 172 -14.94 1.55 -27.85
N LYS A 173 -14.65 0.82 -28.94
CA LYS A 173 -15.34 -0.44 -29.25
C LYS A 173 -15.14 -1.51 -28.18
N LEU A 174 -13.95 -1.58 -27.57
CA LEU A 174 -13.67 -2.49 -26.46
C LEU A 174 -14.38 -2.05 -25.18
N LEU A 175 -14.27 -0.77 -24.80
CA LEU A 175 -14.91 -0.22 -23.59
C LEU A 175 -16.44 -0.31 -23.63
N MET A 176 -17.06 -0.05 -24.79
CA MET A 176 -18.51 -0.21 -24.94
C MET A 176 -18.95 -1.66 -24.75
N ARG A 177 -18.17 -2.64 -25.23
CA ARG A 177 -18.46 -4.07 -25.00
C ARG A 177 -18.38 -4.46 -23.51
N VAL A 178 -17.47 -3.84 -22.78
CA VAL A 178 -17.27 -3.99 -21.33
C VAL A 178 -18.43 -3.35 -20.56
N LEU A 179 -18.73 -2.07 -20.81
CA LEU A 179 -19.71 -1.28 -20.05
C LEU A 179 -21.17 -1.69 -20.28
N VAL A 180 -21.53 -2.11 -21.50
CA VAL A 180 -22.93 -2.45 -21.83
C VAL A 180 -23.45 -3.68 -21.07
N LYS A 181 -22.55 -4.52 -20.52
CA LYS A 181 -22.94 -5.69 -19.70
C LYS A 181 -23.02 -5.44 -18.19
N GLU A 182 -22.50 -4.32 -17.66
CA GLU A 182 -22.72 -3.97 -16.24
C GLU A 182 -24.16 -3.49 -15.96
N VAL A 183 -24.94 -3.23 -17.02
CA VAL A 183 -26.33 -2.72 -16.94
C VAL A 183 -27.37 -3.84 -17.18
N LYS A 184 -26.96 -5.11 -17.21
CA LYS A 184 -27.86 -6.28 -17.19
C LYS A 184 -27.56 -7.14 -15.98
#